data_AF-A0A507WC75-F1
#
_entry.id   AF-A0A507WC75-F1
#
_cell.length_a   1.000
_cell.length_b   1.000
_cell.length_c   1.000
_cell.angle_alpha   90.00
_cell.angle_beta   90.00
_cell.angle_gamma   90.00
#
_symmetry.space_group_name_H-M   'P 1'
#
loop_
_entity.id
_entity.type
_entity.pdbx_description
1 polymer ?
#
loop_
_entity_poly.entity_id
_entity_poly.type
_entity_poly.pdbx_seq_one_letter_code
_entity_poly.pdbx_strand_id
1 'polypeptide(L)'
;MSHPFLYVWDANQLGLPNGIEDVPQLLEKAEIENPPSSALKNFIEQLQGLALYNKALKLDAVAPYLQLVAQTAHHSYPVVALEQADVPEAQFLAVLAQIVTIACQLNIVIYDDNRLILFLPSGRILPSQRAAWWIGALDYLDDKESVKDIDEVIQEVESLVTDLWLRHPDYQKHELKINEYKEWTCKYKKETSIGIQYIHIHICMDRKEFSVSAGINIVSPIIENICKESGRDKPRKTLVVSLIHDETLREELVKLTGCQAFTGITEKSQIAKQLTYIEQAGFTLLKYMEDIQGLDQLLNSTTIINSMMSRSHHSTQTTWLPLIVARLANNPHFEGIAQQLATPAGLCKLSTEKQQEYQQQHNKLVSYLRDHVKPLV
;
A
#
# COMPACT_ATOMS: atom_id res chain seq x y z
N MET A 1 42.07 16.46 -14.60
CA MET A 1 41.14 15.39 -15.04
C MET A 1 39.78 16.06 -15.13
N SER A 2 39.11 16.02 -16.28
CA SER A 2 37.79 16.64 -16.44
C SER A 2 36.77 15.87 -15.62
N HIS A 3 35.95 16.58 -14.84
CA HIS A 3 34.81 15.96 -14.17
C HIS A 3 33.83 15.41 -15.21
N PRO A 4 33.24 14.22 -15.01
CA PRO A 4 32.24 13.70 -15.93
C PRO A 4 30.92 14.47 -15.80
N PHE A 5 30.24 14.68 -16.92
CA PHE A 5 28.99 15.45 -17.00
C PHE A 5 27.85 14.62 -17.59
N LEU A 6 26.63 14.94 -17.17
CA LEU A 6 25.41 14.60 -17.90
C LEU A 6 24.99 15.82 -18.71
N TYR A 7 25.06 15.72 -20.04
CA TYR A 7 24.54 16.75 -20.93
C TYR A 7 23.06 16.51 -21.14
N VAL A 8 22.22 17.48 -20.79
CA VAL A 8 20.76 17.34 -20.83
C VAL A 8 20.13 18.43 -21.68
N TRP A 9 19.15 18.03 -22.50
CA TRP A 9 18.40 18.97 -23.35
C TRP A 9 17.00 18.49 -23.67
N ASP A 10 16.13 19.42 -24.06
CA ASP A 10 14.78 19.11 -24.52
C ASP A 10 14.79 18.60 -25.96
N ALA A 11 14.26 17.38 -26.16
CA ALA A 11 14.18 16.76 -27.48
C ALA A 11 13.34 17.57 -28.47
N ASN A 12 12.35 18.35 -28.01
CA ASN A 12 11.55 19.22 -28.87
C ASN A 12 12.32 20.47 -29.32
N GLN A 13 13.35 20.89 -28.57
CA GLN A 13 14.10 22.11 -28.85
C GLN A 13 15.33 21.84 -29.72
N LEU A 14 16.12 20.81 -29.42
CA LEU A 14 17.34 20.47 -30.17
C LEU A 14 17.22 19.21 -31.04
N GLY A 15 16.14 18.44 -30.87
CA GLY A 15 15.92 17.19 -31.59
C GLY A 15 16.44 15.95 -30.85
N LEU A 16 16.15 14.80 -31.44
CA LEU A 16 16.60 13.49 -30.98
C LEU A 16 17.86 13.05 -31.74
N PRO A 17 18.91 12.60 -31.04
CA PRO A 17 20.08 11.99 -31.68
C PRO A 17 19.70 10.59 -32.19
N ASN A 18 20.27 10.17 -33.34
CA ASN A 18 20.17 8.80 -33.83
C ASN A 18 21.26 7.91 -33.24
N GLY A 19 22.33 8.51 -32.70
CA GLY A 19 23.44 7.85 -32.04
C GLY A 19 24.34 8.84 -31.29
N ILE A 20 25.34 8.32 -30.58
CA ILE A 20 26.30 9.14 -29.82
C ILE A 20 27.11 10.05 -30.74
N GLU A 21 27.40 9.59 -31.96
CA GLU A 21 28.15 10.35 -32.97
C GLU A 21 27.44 11.67 -33.38
N ASP A 22 26.12 11.76 -33.17
CA ASP A 22 25.34 12.97 -33.48
C ASP A 22 25.47 14.03 -32.38
N VAL A 23 25.90 13.65 -31.17
CA VAL A 23 25.91 14.53 -29.99
C VAL A 23 26.83 15.75 -30.17
N PRO A 24 28.08 15.64 -30.66
CA PRO A 24 28.92 16.82 -30.86
C PRO A 24 28.27 17.88 -31.76
N GLN A 25 27.64 17.46 -32.85
CA GLN A 25 26.96 18.37 -33.78
C GLN A 25 25.71 19.03 -33.14
N LEU A 26 25.01 18.32 -32.26
CA LEU A 26 23.88 18.87 -31.51
C LEU A 26 24.34 19.89 -30.46
N LEU A 27 25.46 19.60 -29.77
CA LEU A 27 26.05 20.51 -28.79
C LEU A 27 26.62 21.77 -29.47
N GLU A 28 27.26 21.65 -30.63
CA GLU A 28 27.68 22.81 -31.44
C GLU A 28 26.49 23.68 -31.84
N LYS A 29 25.37 23.08 -32.26
CA LYS A 29 24.14 23.83 -32.56
C LYS A 29 23.57 24.54 -31.33
N ALA A 30 23.81 24.00 -30.14
CA ALA A 30 23.37 24.59 -28.88
C ALA A 30 24.22 25.79 -28.44
N GLU A 31 25.37 26.06 -29.07
CA GLU A 31 26.18 27.27 -28.80
C GLU A 31 25.50 28.55 -29.34
N ILE A 32 24.44 28.41 -30.15
CA ILE A 32 23.58 29.51 -30.53
C ILE A 32 22.69 29.85 -29.33
N GLU A 33 22.80 31.08 -28.81
CA GLU A 33 21.99 31.55 -27.67
C GLU A 33 20.50 31.31 -27.93
N ASN A 34 19.94 30.36 -27.18
CA ASN A 34 18.55 29.98 -27.19
C ASN A 34 18.22 29.50 -25.77
N PRO A 35 17.39 30.23 -25.01
CA PRO A 35 17.20 29.92 -23.60
C PRO A 35 16.61 28.52 -23.39
N PRO A 36 16.87 27.89 -22.22
CA PRO A 36 16.27 26.61 -21.84
C PRO A 36 14.74 26.61 -21.99
N SER A 37 14.20 25.54 -22.56
CA SER A 37 12.75 25.33 -22.63
C SER A 37 12.12 25.24 -21.24
N SER A 38 10.79 25.39 -21.17
CA SER A 38 10.04 25.17 -19.93
C SER A 38 10.18 23.75 -19.41
N ALA A 39 10.27 22.75 -20.29
CA ALA A 39 10.49 21.35 -19.90
C ALA A 39 11.86 21.17 -19.26
N LEU A 40 12.91 21.77 -19.83
CA LEU A 40 14.26 21.71 -19.27
C LEU A 40 14.34 22.44 -17.91
N LYS A 41 13.66 23.58 -17.75
CA LYS A 41 13.56 24.28 -16.45
C LYS A 41 12.83 23.43 -15.40
N ASN A 42 11.70 22.82 -15.75
CA ASN A 42 10.95 21.93 -14.85
C ASN A 42 11.78 20.70 -14.47
N PHE A 43 12.53 20.13 -15.42
CA PHE A 43 13.46 19.04 -15.16
C PHE A 43 14.48 19.43 -14.08
N ILE A 44 15.09 20.61 -14.21
CA ILE A 44 16.08 21.13 -13.25
C ILE A 44 15.46 21.39 -11.87
N GLU A 45 14.24 21.94 -11.81
CA GLU A 45 13.50 22.12 -10.56
C GLU A 45 13.22 20.78 -9.86
N GLN A 46 12.81 19.75 -10.62
CA GLN A 46 12.59 18.41 -10.08
C GLN A 46 13.88 17.74 -9.61
N LEU A 47 15.01 17.97 -10.30
CA LEU A 47 16.32 17.52 -9.83
C LEU A 47 16.74 18.19 -8.52
N GLN A 48 16.49 19.49 -8.38
CA GLN A 48 16.75 20.17 -7.11
C GLN A 48 15.83 19.66 -5.99
N GLY A 49 14.55 19.39 -6.31
CA GLY A 49 13.62 18.75 -5.38
C GLY A 49 14.09 17.36 -4.93
N LEU A 50 14.58 16.55 -5.86
CA LEU A 50 15.19 15.25 -5.58
C LEU A 50 16.36 15.40 -4.60
N ALA A 51 17.24 16.38 -4.83
CA ALA A 51 18.39 16.65 -3.97
C ALA A 51 18.00 17.13 -2.56
N LEU A 52 16.90 17.89 -2.43
CA LEU A 52 16.44 18.44 -1.15
C LEU A 52 15.64 17.44 -0.30
N TYR A 53 14.83 16.58 -0.93
CA TYR A 53 13.83 15.78 -0.22
C TYR A 53 14.15 14.28 -0.19
N ASN A 54 15.13 13.78 -0.95
CA ASN A 54 15.52 12.38 -0.90
C ASN A 54 16.46 12.09 0.28
N LYS A 55 15.87 11.74 1.43
CA LYS A 55 16.60 11.37 2.66
C LYS A 55 17.48 10.12 2.54
N ALA A 56 17.30 9.30 1.51
CA ALA A 56 18.11 8.10 1.29
C ALA A 56 19.46 8.40 0.63
N LEU A 57 19.59 9.56 -0.03
CA LEU A 57 20.83 9.99 -0.67
C LEU A 57 21.68 10.81 0.30
N LYS A 58 22.98 10.50 0.37
CA LYS A 58 23.93 11.29 1.16
C LYS A 58 24.09 12.67 0.55
N LEU A 59 24.30 13.69 1.38
CA LEU A 59 24.44 15.09 0.95
C LEU A 59 25.50 15.25 -0.15
N ASP A 60 26.61 14.52 -0.06
CA ASP A 60 27.70 14.55 -1.04
C ASP A 60 27.26 14.07 -2.44
N ALA A 61 26.31 13.13 -2.52
CA ALA A 61 25.80 12.57 -3.78
C ALA A 61 24.87 13.53 -4.54
N VAL A 62 24.30 14.51 -3.84
CA VAL A 62 23.31 15.44 -4.40
C VAL A 62 23.77 16.90 -4.36
N ALA A 63 24.94 17.18 -3.77
CA ALA A 63 25.52 18.51 -3.66
C ALA A 63 25.64 19.26 -5.00
N PRO A 64 26.05 18.63 -6.13
CA PRO A 64 26.09 19.32 -7.42
C PRO A 64 24.71 19.80 -7.91
N TYR A 65 23.64 19.17 -7.43
CA TYR A 65 22.28 19.44 -7.89
C TYR A 65 21.55 20.52 -7.09
N LEU A 66 22.04 20.87 -5.89
CA LEU A 66 21.38 21.82 -4.99
C LEU A 66 21.36 23.26 -5.52
N GLN A 67 22.28 23.62 -6.42
CA GLN A 67 22.39 24.98 -6.96
C GLN A 67 21.92 25.11 -8.41
N LEU A 68 21.42 24.03 -9.03
CA LEU A 68 21.11 24.02 -10.45
C LEU A 68 20.07 25.06 -10.85
N VAL A 69 18.98 25.23 -10.08
CA VAL A 69 17.93 26.21 -10.41
C VAL A 69 18.50 27.63 -10.49
N ALA A 70 19.38 28.01 -9.55
CA ALA A 70 20.04 29.31 -9.56
C ALA A 70 21.01 29.45 -10.75
N GLN A 71 21.74 28.38 -11.09
CA GLN A 71 22.65 28.35 -12.23
C GLN A 71 21.87 28.46 -13.57
N THR A 72 20.72 27.80 -13.67
CA THR A 72 19.90 27.81 -14.89
C THR A 72 19.08 29.08 -15.09
N ALA A 73 18.85 29.86 -14.03
CA ALA A 73 18.13 31.14 -14.12
C ALA A 73 18.85 32.17 -15.02
N HIS A 74 20.17 32.05 -15.14
CA HIS A 74 21.02 32.91 -15.97
C HIS A 74 21.59 32.18 -17.20
N HIS A 75 21.08 30.98 -17.51
CA HIS A 75 21.62 30.15 -18.58
C HIS A 75 21.01 30.51 -19.93
N SER A 76 21.86 30.84 -20.90
CA SER A 76 21.45 31.31 -22.23
C SER A 76 21.34 30.20 -23.28
N TYR A 77 21.67 28.96 -22.92
CA TYR A 77 21.81 27.86 -23.88
C TYR A 77 20.75 26.76 -23.66
N PRO A 78 20.35 26.02 -24.71
CA PRO A 78 19.31 25.00 -24.64
C PRO A 78 19.79 23.64 -24.11
N VAL A 79 21.06 23.56 -23.71
CA VAL A 79 21.69 22.37 -23.09
C VAL A 79 22.23 22.76 -21.73
N VAL A 80 22.02 21.92 -20.71
CA VAL A 80 22.68 22.06 -19.40
C VAL A 80 23.67 20.91 -19.22
N ALA A 81 24.88 21.22 -18.75
CA ALA A 81 25.85 20.22 -18.32
C ALA A 81 25.76 20.05 -16.80
N LEU A 82 25.33 18.88 -16.36
CA LEU A 82 25.21 18.55 -14.94
C LEU A 82 26.44 17.78 -14.50
N GLU A 83 27.16 18.29 -13.52
CA GLU A 83 28.31 17.57 -12.96
C GLU A 83 27.83 16.28 -12.29
N GLN A 84 28.51 15.16 -12.60
CA GLN A 84 28.26 13.90 -11.90
C GLN A 84 28.84 13.98 -10.49
N ALA A 85 28.09 13.50 -9.49
CA ALA A 85 28.57 13.50 -8.12
C ALA A 85 29.78 12.56 -7.95
N ASP A 86 30.80 13.04 -7.23
CA ASP A 86 32.00 12.26 -6.89
C ASP A 86 31.72 11.28 -5.74
N VAL A 87 30.93 10.25 -6.04
CA VAL A 87 30.50 9.22 -5.08
C VAL A 87 30.69 7.81 -5.66
N PRO A 88 30.72 6.76 -4.82
CA PRO A 88 30.83 5.39 -5.32
C PRO A 88 29.75 5.07 -6.37
N GLU A 89 30.14 4.32 -7.42
CA GLU A 89 29.29 4.02 -8.58
C GLU A 89 27.87 3.59 -8.20
N ALA A 90 27.72 2.68 -7.23
CA ALA A 90 26.41 2.20 -6.79
C ALA A 90 25.49 3.32 -6.25
N GLN A 91 26.06 4.31 -5.55
CA GLN A 91 25.29 5.46 -5.06
C GLN A 91 24.91 6.39 -6.21
N PHE A 92 25.83 6.64 -7.14
CA PHE A 92 25.54 7.44 -8.32
C PHE A 92 24.47 6.80 -9.21
N LEU A 93 24.51 5.48 -9.42
CA LEU A 93 23.53 4.75 -10.22
C LEU A 93 22.09 4.91 -9.67
N ALA A 94 21.91 4.91 -8.35
CA ALA A 94 20.61 5.12 -7.72
C ALA A 94 20.05 6.53 -7.99
N VAL A 95 20.93 7.53 -8.03
CA VAL A 95 20.55 8.90 -8.41
C VAL A 95 20.23 8.96 -9.90
N LEU A 96 21.13 8.42 -10.74
CA LEU A 96 20.98 8.42 -12.20
C LEU A 96 19.67 7.75 -12.63
N ALA A 97 19.25 6.66 -12.00
CA ALA A 97 17.97 6.01 -12.29
C ALA A 97 16.78 6.96 -12.13
N GLN A 98 16.74 7.73 -11.05
CA GLN A 98 15.71 8.74 -10.81
C GLN A 98 15.80 9.92 -11.79
N ILE A 99 17.00 10.39 -12.10
CA ILE A 99 17.24 11.42 -13.12
C ILE A 99 16.66 10.98 -14.47
N VAL A 100 16.95 9.74 -14.90
CA VAL A 100 16.45 9.16 -16.15
C VAL A 100 14.92 9.04 -16.14
N THR A 101 14.31 8.63 -15.02
CA THR A 101 12.84 8.59 -14.90
C THR A 101 12.20 9.96 -15.11
N ILE A 102 12.75 11.01 -14.46
CA ILE A 102 12.25 12.38 -14.61
C ILE A 102 12.43 12.86 -16.06
N ALA A 103 13.58 12.56 -16.68
CA ALA A 103 13.85 12.96 -18.06
C ALA A 103 12.85 12.35 -19.06
N CYS A 104 12.54 11.05 -18.92
CA CYS A 104 11.53 10.39 -19.76
C CYS A 104 10.16 11.07 -19.66
N GLN A 105 9.74 11.50 -18.46
CA GLN A 105 8.45 12.17 -18.25
C GLN A 105 8.38 13.57 -18.87
N LEU A 106 9.53 14.26 -18.96
CA LEU A 106 9.61 15.64 -19.43
C LEU A 106 10.18 15.76 -20.85
N ASN A 107 10.30 14.65 -21.57
CA ASN A 107 10.83 14.61 -22.94
C ASN A 107 12.27 15.16 -23.06
N ILE A 108 13.08 14.93 -22.02
CA ILE A 108 14.49 15.33 -21.95
C ILE A 108 15.38 14.19 -22.43
N VAL A 109 16.40 14.53 -23.22
CA VAL A 109 17.50 13.61 -23.59
C VAL A 109 18.63 13.81 -22.59
N ILE A 110 19.23 12.70 -22.16
CA ILE A 110 20.44 12.72 -21.33
C ILE A 110 21.57 12.02 -22.09
N TYR A 111 22.72 12.67 -22.18
CA TYR A 111 23.97 12.07 -22.59
C TYR A 111 24.94 11.98 -21.40
N ASP A 112 25.27 10.77 -21.00
CA ASP A 112 26.30 10.48 -20.00
C ASP A 112 27.65 10.31 -20.72
N ASP A 113 28.53 11.31 -20.56
CA ASP A 113 29.83 11.35 -21.23
C ASP A 113 30.85 10.34 -20.69
N ASN A 114 30.69 9.93 -19.44
CA ASN A 114 31.55 8.96 -18.78
C ASN A 114 31.25 7.55 -19.27
N ARG A 115 29.95 7.22 -19.36
CA ARG A 115 29.50 5.86 -19.73
C ARG A 115 29.31 5.71 -21.24
N LEU A 116 29.30 6.83 -21.97
CA LEU A 116 28.94 6.91 -23.38
C LEU A 116 27.57 6.26 -23.58
N ILE A 117 26.57 6.82 -22.91
CA ILE A 117 25.18 6.35 -22.95
C ILE A 117 24.25 7.54 -23.23
N LEU A 118 23.34 7.35 -24.18
CA LEU A 118 22.22 8.24 -24.44
C LEU A 118 20.94 7.62 -23.92
N PHE A 119 20.25 8.35 -23.04
CA PHE A 119 18.89 8.03 -22.59
C PHE A 119 17.91 8.90 -23.37
N LEU A 120 17.09 8.26 -24.20
CA LEU A 120 16.05 8.95 -24.97
C LEU A 120 14.74 9.01 -24.19
N PRO A 121 13.89 10.03 -24.43
CA PRO A 121 12.56 10.16 -23.83
C PRO A 121 11.66 8.92 -23.92
N SER A 122 11.82 8.12 -24.97
CA SER A 122 11.07 6.88 -25.19
C SER A 122 11.48 5.74 -24.24
N GLY A 123 12.48 5.94 -23.38
CA GLY A 123 13.14 4.90 -22.60
C GLY A 123 14.15 4.08 -23.40
N ARG A 124 14.33 4.36 -24.70
CA ARG A 124 15.36 3.71 -25.51
C ARG A 124 16.75 4.21 -25.13
N ILE A 125 17.70 3.28 -25.08
CA ILE A 125 19.10 3.55 -24.78
C ILE A 125 19.95 3.40 -26.03
N LEU A 126 20.87 4.34 -26.25
CA LEU A 126 21.85 4.29 -27.33
C LEU A 126 23.29 4.35 -26.78
N PRO A 127 24.22 3.60 -27.38
CA PRO A 127 23.99 2.58 -28.39
C PRO A 127 23.28 1.36 -27.76
N SER A 128 22.54 0.59 -28.54
CA SER A 128 21.69 -0.49 -28.01
C SER A 128 22.47 -1.56 -27.23
N GLN A 129 23.76 -1.73 -27.49
CA GLN A 129 24.63 -2.63 -26.74
C GLN A 129 24.78 -2.22 -25.26
N ARG A 130 24.57 -0.95 -24.92
CA ARG A 130 24.61 -0.45 -23.53
C ARG A 130 23.30 -0.68 -22.77
N ALA A 131 22.22 -1.03 -23.46
CA ALA A 131 20.92 -1.28 -22.81
C ALA A 131 21.01 -2.45 -21.81
N ALA A 132 21.73 -3.53 -22.15
CA ALA A 132 21.92 -4.67 -21.24
C ALA A 132 22.70 -4.29 -19.97
N TRP A 133 23.68 -3.39 -20.09
CA TRP A 133 24.41 -2.88 -18.92
C TRP A 133 23.50 -2.05 -18.02
N TRP A 134 22.67 -1.17 -18.60
CA TRP A 134 21.73 -0.36 -17.82
C TRP A 134 20.69 -1.22 -17.09
N ILE A 135 20.14 -2.23 -17.78
CA ILE A 135 19.22 -3.19 -17.15
C ILE A 135 19.91 -3.90 -15.99
N GLY A 136 21.14 -4.41 -16.19
CA GLY A 136 21.89 -5.04 -15.10
C GLY A 136 22.27 -4.09 -13.96
N ALA A 137 22.45 -2.79 -14.24
CA ALA A 137 22.68 -1.78 -13.21
C ALA A 137 21.43 -1.52 -12.37
N LEU A 138 20.25 -1.49 -13.00
CA LEU A 138 18.96 -1.44 -12.29
C LEU A 138 18.75 -2.71 -11.46
N ASP A 139 18.97 -3.88 -12.03
CA ASP A 139 18.86 -5.16 -11.33
C ASP A 139 19.80 -5.21 -10.10
N TYR A 140 21.02 -4.67 -10.22
CA TYR A 140 21.98 -4.58 -9.12
C TYR A 140 21.52 -3.66 -7.98
N LEU A 141 20.85 -2.55 -8.32
CA LEU A 141 20.26 -1.65 -7.32
C LEU A 141 19.10 -2.33 -6.59
N ASP A 142 18.22 -3.01 -7.32
CA ASP A 142 17.13 -3.82 -6.78
C ASP A 142 17.66 -4.94 -5.87
N ASP A 143 18.79 -5.54 -6.22
CA ASP A 143 19.47 -6.57 -5.42
C ASP A 143 20.11 -6.03 -4.12
N LYS A 144 20.31 -4.72 -3.98
CA LYS A 144 20.89 -4.10 -2.78
C LYS A 144 19.87 -3.51 -1.81
N GLU A 145 18.72 -3.09 -2.29
CA GLU A 145 17.63 -2.57 -1.44
C GLU A 145 16.56 -3.62 -1.12
N SER A 146 16.58 -4.78 -1.79
CA SER A 146 15.69 -5.89 -1.48
C SER A 146 15.95 -6.44 -0.08
N VAL A 147 14.89 -6.55 0.72
CA VAL A 147 14.93 -7.38 1.92
C VAL A 147 15.05 -8.84 1.46
N LYS A 148 16.08 -9.56 1.93
CA LYS A 148 16.35 -10.95 1.49
C LYS A 148 16.04 -12.00 2.56
N ASP A 149 15.92 -11.58 3.82
CA ASP A 149 15.70 -12.47 4.95
C ASP A 149 14.44 -12.08 5.72
N ILE A 150 13.57 -13.06 5.94
CA ILE A 150 12.36 -12.90 6.75
C ILE A 150 12.70 -12.56 8.20
N ASP A 151 13.85 -13.03 8.71
CA ASP A 151 14.28 -12.74 10.08
C ASP A 151 14.61 -11.25 10.25
N GLU A 152 15.13 -10.60 9.21
CA GLU A 152 15.37 -9.15 9.18
C GLU A 152 14.06 -8.36 9.11
N VAL A 153 13.09 -8.80 8.30
CA VAL A 153 11.74 -8.21 8.28
C VAL A 153 11.08 -8.34 9.64
N ILE A 154 11.15 -9.51 10.27
CA ILE A 154 10.56 -9.77 11.58
C ILE A 154 11.15 -8.82 12.62
N GLN A 155 12.47 -8.65 12.67
CA GLN A 155 13.11 -7.74 13.62
C GLN A 155 12.69 -6.28 13.40
N GLU A 156 12.67 -5.82 12.15
CA GLU A 156 12.26 -4.46 11.81
C GLU A 156 10.78 -4.22 12.16
N VAL A 157 9.91 -5.16 11.80
CA VAL A 157 8.48 -5.09 12.14
C VAL A 157 8.31 -5.12 13.65
N GLU A 158 8.95 -6.03 14.38
CA GLU A 158 8.81 -6.12 15.84
C GLU A 158 9.22 -4.82 16.56
N SER A 159 10.29 -4.17 16.09
CA SER A 159 10.73 -2.86 16.58
C SER A 159 9.65 -1.78 16.36
N LEU A 160 9.21 -1.60 15.12
CA LEU A 160 8.22 -0.58 14.76
C LEU A 160 6.83 -0.84 15.36
N VAL A 161 6.48 -2.11 15.49
CA VAL A 161 5.25 -2.57 16.12
C VAL A 161 5.27 -2.25 17.61
N THR A 162 6.40 -2.38 18.28
CA THR A 162 6.54 -1.97 19.70
C THR A 162 6.21 -0.48 19.87
N ASP A 163 6.76 0.39 19.02
CA ASP A 163 6.47 1.83 19.04
C ASP A 163 5.00 2.15 18.73
N LEU A 164 4.39 1.39 17.82
CA LEU A 164 2.97 1.49 17.52
C LEU A 164 2.11 1.17 18.76
N TRP A 165 2.40 0.12 19.52
CA TRP A 165 1.60 -0.20 20.71
C TRP A 165 1.82 0.74 21.89
N LEU A 166 3.01 1.34 22.01
CA LEU A 166 3.23 2.40 23.00
C LEU A 166 2.29 3.60 22.78
N ARG A 167 1.86 3.85 21.54
CA ARG A 167 0.87 4.89 21.21
C ARG A 167 -0.58 4.46 21.46
N HIS A 168 -0.84 3.16 21.64
CA HIS A 168 -2.16 2.59 21.88
C HIS A 168 -2.17 1.70 23.13
N PRO A 169 -1.95 2.27 24.33
CA PRO A 169 -1.71 1.51 25.57
C PRO A 169 -2.88 0.64 26.03
N ASP A 170 -4.08 0.87 25.50
CA ASP A 170 -5.27 0.06 25.77
C ASP A 170 -5.17 -1.37 25.19
N TYR A 171 -4.28 -1.59 24.22
CA TYR A 171 -4.07 -2.89 23.59
C TYR A 171 -2.91 -3.64 24.25
N GLN A 172 -3.23 -4.76 24.88
CA GLN A 172 -2.25 -5.60 25.55
C GLN A 172 -1.76 -6.72 24.63
N LYS A 173 -0.44 -6.97 24.62
CA LYS A 173 0.15 -8.12 23.91
C LYS A 173 -0.46 -9.40 24.47
N HIS A 174 -1.08 -10.18 23.60
CA HIS A 174 -1.81 -11.38 23.97
C HIS A 174 -1.05 -12.66 23.59
N GLU A 175 -0.52 -12.69 22.37
CA GLU A 175 0.12 -13.90 21.83
C GLU A 175 1.16 -13.52 20.79
N LEU A 176 2.29 -14.22 20.81
CA LEU A 176 3.31 -14.21 19.77
C LEU A 176 3.49 -15.64 19.27
N LYS A 177 3.37 -15.85 17.96
CA LYS A 177 3.55 -17.15 17.31
C LYS A 177 4.51 -17.00 16.15
N ILE A 178 5.48 -17.91 16.09
CA ILE A 178 6.33 -18.14 14.93
C ILE A 178 6.15 -19.61 14.59
N ASN A 179 5.65 -19.91 13.39
CA ASN A 179 5.45 -21.30 12.97
C ASN A 179 6.65 -21.85 12.18
N GLU A 180 6.59 -23.12 11.82
CA GLU A 180 7.64 -23.82 11.07
C GLU A 180 7.89 -23.25 9.66
N TYR A 181 6.95 -22.46 9.14
CA TYR A 181 7.06 -21.75 7.86
C TYR A 181 7.59 -20.32 8.02
N LYS A 182 8.11 -19.98 9.21
CA LYS A 182 8.57 -18.63 9.59
C LYS A 182 7.46 -17.56 9.46
N GLU A 183 6.19 -17.95 9.52
CA GLU A 183 5.11 -16.98 9.64
C GLU A 183 5.11 -16.41 11.06
N TRP A 184 5.30 -15.10 11.14
CA TRP A 184 5.30 -14.37 12.40
C TRP A 184 3.93 -13.75 12.59
N THR A 185 3.29 -14.05 13.72
CA THR A 185 2.02 -13.44 14.11
C THR A 185 2.13 -12.87 15.51
N CYS A 186 1.85 -11.58 15.65
CA CYS A 186 1.73 -10.95 16.95
C CYS A 186 0.31 -10.42 17.14
N LYS A 187 -0.34 -10.87 18.20
CA LYS A 187 -1.75 -10.59 18.51
C LYS A 187 -1.85 -9.75 19.77
N TYR A 188 -2.68 -8.72 19.70
CA TYR A 188 -2.99 -7.80 20.77
C TYR A 188 -4.48 -7.82 21.04
N LYS A 189 -4.88 -7.52 22.28
CA LYS A 189 -6.28 -7.50 22.68
C LYS A 189 -6.65 -6.26 23.48
N LYS A 190 -7.90 -5.82 23.35
CA LYS A 190 -8.53 -4.77 24.15
C LYS A 190 -9.91 -5.26 24.59
N GLU A 191 -10.23 -5.06 25.86
CA GLU A 191 -11.59 -5.32 26.38
C GLU A 191 -12.49 -4.13 26.03
N THR A 192 -13.72 -4.43 25.63
CA THR A 192 -14.73 -3.43 25.25
C THR A 192 -16.08 -3.74 25.87
N SER A 193 -17.06 -2.86 25.69
CA SER A 193 -18.41 -3.04 26.28
C SER A 193 -19.15 -4.26 25.73
N ILE A 194 -18.79 -4.72 24.53
CA ILE A 194 -19.46 -5.82 23.84
C ILE A 194 -18.61 -7.09 23.72
N GLY A 195 -17.36 -7.08 24.18
CA GLY A 195 -16.50 -8.26 24.14
C GLY A 195 -15.00 -7.97 24.17
N ILE A 196 -14.23 -8.80 23.48
CA ILE A 196 -12.78 -8.64 23.36
C ILE A 196 -12.44 -8.41 21.90
N GLN A 197 -11.84 -7.26 21.61
CA GLN A 197 -11.23 -6.98 20.32
C GLN A 197 -9.83 -7.56 20.27
N TYR A 198 -9.45 -7.98 19.07
CA TYR A 198 -8.10 -8.38 18.76
C TYR A 198 -7.66 -7.74 17.46
N ILE A 199 -6.40 -7.34 17.43
CA ILE A 199 -5.67 -7.01 16.22
C ILE A 199 -4.44 -7.90 16.18
N HIS A 200 -4.20 -8.53 15.04
CA HIS A 200 -3.00 -9.32 14.82
C HIS A 200 -2.28 -8.83 13.60
N ILE A 201 -0.97 -8.67 13.72
CA ILE A 201 -0.07 -8.40 12.62
C ILE A 201 0.54 -9.73 12.22
N HIS A 202 0.53 -10.01 10.92
CA HIS A 202 0.99 -11.24 10.32
C HIS A 202 2.02 -10.93 9.23
N ILE A 203 3.18 -11.56 9.33
CA ILE A 203 4.26 -11.49 8.34
C ILE A 203 4.37 -12.86 7.68
N CYS A 204 4.28 -12.90 6.35
CA CYS A 204 4.60 -14.08 5.56
C CYS A 204 5.45 -13.74 4.34
N MET A 205 6.04 -14.77 3.74
CA MET A 205 6.76 -14.68 2.48
C MET A 205 5.98 -15.45 1.42
N ASP A 206 5.61 -14.79 0.31
CA ASP A 206 4.98 -15.43 -0.84
C ASP A 206 5.82 -15.17 -2.09
N ARG A 207 6.15 -16.24 -2.84
CA ARG A 207 6.75 -16.20 -4.18
C ARG A 207 7.87 -15.15 -4.44
N LYS A 208 8.69 -14.85 -3.41
CA LYS A 208 9.83 -13.89 -3.36
C LYS A 208 9.53 -12.49 -2.81
N GLU A 209 8.34 -12.22 -2.33
CA GLU A 209 7.99 -10.95 -1.68
C GLU A 209 7.54 -11.17 -0.24
N PHE A 210 7.76 -10.17 0.62
CA PHE A 210 7.22 -10.18 1.97
C PHE A 210 5.85 -9.54 2.00
N SER A 211 4.99 -10.01 2.90
CA SER A 211 3.69 -9.42 3.15
C SER A 211 3.57 -9.14 4.64
N VAL A 212 3.35 -7.86 4.99
CA VAL A 212 2.97 -7.45 6.34
C VAL A 212 1.49 -7.10 6.29
N SER A 213 0.69 -7.95 6.92
CA SER A 213 -0.76 -7.84 6.94
C SER A 213 -1.29 -7.70 8.35
N ALA A 214 -2.51 -7.21 8.48
CA ALA A 214 -3.22 -7.26 9.74
C ALA A 214 -4.63 -7.79 9.56
N GLY A 215 -5.07 -8.52 10.57
CA GLY A 215 -6.45 -8.93 10.75
C GLY A 215 -6.97 -8.36 12.06
N ILE A 216 -8.24 -7.96 12.03
CA ILE A 216 -8.96 -7.48 13.19
C ILE A 216 -10.12 -8.42 13.44
N ASN A 217 -10.35 -8.73 14.71
CA ASN A 217 -11.44 -9.60 15.07
C ASN A 217 -12.04 -9.27 16.43
N ILE A 218 -13.36 -9.41 16.57
CA ILE A 218 -14.06 -9.23 17.86
C ILE A 218 -14.74 -10.52 18.29
N VAL A 219 -14.56 -10.88 19.56
CA VAL A 219 -15.23 -12.00 20.22
C VAL A 219 -16.23 -11.43 21.22
N SER A 220 -17.52 -11.63 20.96
CA SER A 220 -18.59 -11.14 21.83
C SER A 220 -19.37 -12.31 22.46
N PRO A 221 -19.34 -12.45 23.80
CA PRO A 221 -20.10 -13.49 24.48
C PRO A 221 -21.62 -13.39 24.24
N ILE A 222 -22.15 -12.17 24.12
CA ILE A 222 -23.58 -11.93 23.87
C ILE A 222 -23.97 -12.47 22.49
N ILE A 223 -23.18 -12.14 21.47
CA ILE A 223 -23.39 -12.63 20.10
C ILE A 223 -23.23 -14.16 20.06
N GLU A 224 -22.23 -14.71 20.74
CA GLU A 224 -22.03 -16.16 20.82
C GLU A 224 -23.23 -16.87 21.46
N ASN A 225 -23.78 -16.32 22.54
CA ASN A 225 -24.94 -16.89 23.21
C ASN A 225 -26.19 -16.84 22.34
N ILE A 226 -26.48 -15.72 21.67
CA ILE A 226 -27.60 -15.60 20.73
C ILE A 226 -27.48 -16.61 19.60
N CYS A 227 -26.27 -16.79 19.07
CA CYS A 227 -26.01 -17.80 18.06
C CYS A 227 -26.34 -19.21 18.56
N LYS A 228 -25.92 -19.58 19.77
CA LYS A 228 -26.20 -20.89 20.37
C LYS A 228 -27.70 -21.11 20.59
N GLU A 229 -28.39 -20.15 21.21
CA GLU A 229 -29.82 -20.22 21.53
C GLU A 229 -30.71 -20.29 20.28
N SER A 230 -30.27 -19.69 19.16
CA SER A 230 -30.93 -19.85 17.86
C SER A 230 -30.85 -21.29 17.29
N GLY A 231 -30.07 -22.17 17.93
CA GLY A 231 -29.92 -23.59 17.59
C GLY A 231 -28.84 -23.87 16.55
N ARG A 232 -27.70 -23.17 16.60
CA ARG A 232 -26.55 -23.43 15.73
C ARG A 232 -25.43 -24.14 16.49
N ASP A 233 -24.99 -25.27 15.96
CA ASP A 233 -23.93 -26.10 16.56
C ASP A 233 -22.51 -25.54 16.35
N LYS A 234 -22.30 -24.67 15.34
CA LYS A 234 -20.97 -24.11 14.99
C LYS A 234 -21.02 -22.66 14.49
N PRO A 235 -21.50 -21.69 15.29
CA PRO A 235 -21.46 -20.30 14.85
C PRO A 235 -20.01 -19.81 14.73
N ARG A 236 -19.72 -19.01 13.68
CA ARG A 236 -18.50 -18.18 13.67
C ARG A 236 -18.62 -17.22 14.85
N LYS A 237 -17.84 -17.48 15.90
CA LYS A 237 -17.83 -16.72 17.16
C LYS A 237 -17.15 -15.36 17.04
N THR A 238 -16.59 -15.09 15.87
CA THR A 238 -15.64 -14.01 15.66
C THR A 238 -15.90 -13.38 14.30
N LEU A 239 -16.12 -12.06 14.28
CA LEU A 239 -15.98 -11.28 13.05
C LEU A 239 -14.49 -11.20 12.73
N VAL A 240 -14.08 -11.52 11.51
CA VAL A 240 -12.69 -11.37 11.08
C VAL A 240 -12.66 -10.47 9.85
N VAL A 241 -11.93 -9.37 9.96
CA VAL A 241 -11.71 -8.40 8.88
C VAL A 241 -10.23 -8.42 8.54
N SER A 242 -9.89 -8.68 7.28
CA SER A 242 -8.51 -8.60 6.78
C SER A 242 -8.31 -7.25 6.08
N LEU A 243 -7.27 -6.51 6.45
CA LEU A 243 -7.02 -5.16 5.92
C LEU A 243 -6.41 -5.14 4.50
N ILE A 244 -6.00 -6.29 3.95
CA ILE A 244 -5.25 -6.37 2.69
C ILE A 244 -5.97 -7.17 1.61
N HIS A 245 -6.62 -8.27 1.99
CA HIS A 245 -7.18 -9.22 1.01
C HIS A 245 -8.58 -8.86 0.50
N ASP A 246 -9.15 -7.74 0.95
CA ASP A 246 -10.49 -7.28 0.57
C ASP A 246 -10.39 -5.98 -0.21
N GLU A 247 -10.44 -6.05 -1.54
CA GLU A 247 -10.24 -4.88 -2.41
C GLU A 247 -11.29 -3.80 -2.17
N THR A 248 -12.57 -4.18 -2.03
CA THR A 248 -13.67 -3.24 -1.77
C THR A 248 -13.50 -2.55 -0.42
N LEU A 249 -13.19 -3.30 0.63
CA LEU A 249 -12.92 -2.71 1.94
C LEU A 249 -11.66 -1.83 1.90
N ARG A 250 -10.62 -2.25 1.19
CA ARG A 250 -9.37 -1.49 1.04
C ARG A 250 -9.64 -0.14 0.37
N GLU A 251 -10.41 -0.09 -0.71
CA GLU A 251 -10.77 1.17 -1.38
C GLU A 251 -11.51 2.14 -0.44
N GLU A 252 -12.43 1.63 0.38
CA GLU A 252 -13.14 2.45 1.36
C GLU A 252 -12.24 2.93 2.49
N LEU A 253 -11.35 2.06 3.00
CA LEU A 253 -10.37 2.45 4.00
C LEU A 253 -9.39 3.49 3.46
N VAL A 254 -8.99 3.40 2.19
CA VAL A 254 -8.17 4.41 1.51
C VAL A 254 -8.93 5.74 1.43
N LYS A 255 -10.22 5.75 1.08
CA LYS A 255 -11.04 6.98 1.10
C LYS A 255 -11.17 7.58 2.49
N LEU A 256 -11.33 6.75 3.51
CA LEU A 256 -11.51 7.17 4.91
C LEU A 256 -10.21 7.69 5.54
N THR A 257 -9.07 7.10 5.21
CA THR A 257 -7.78 7.39 5.88
C THR A 257 -6.79 8.16 5.03
N GLY A 258 -6.97 8.17 3.70
CA GLY A 258 -5.99 8.68 2.75
C GLY A 258 -4.75 7.78 2.58
N CYS A 259 -4.67 6.65 3.28
CA CYS A 259 -3.51 5.75 3.23
C CYS A 259 -3.72 4.57 2.29
N GLN A 260 -2.69 4.25 1.52
CA GLN A 260 -2.66 3.09 0.63
C GLN A 260 -2.01 1.89 1.30
N ALA A 261 -2.60 0.71 1.09
CA ALA A 261 -1.99 -0.56 1.48
C ALA A 261 -0.95 -0.98 0.43
N PHE A 262 0.17 -1.50 0.90
CA PHE A 262 1.20 -2.12 0.08
C PHE A 262 1.02 -3.63 0.08
N THR A 263 1.08 -4.23 -1.10
CA THR A 263 1.25 -5.67 -1.29
C THR A 263 2.62 -5.88 -1.91
N GLY A 264 3.37 -6.88 -1.44
CA GLY A 264 4.69 -7.17 -1.99
C GLY A 264 5.75 -6.21 -1.48
N ILE A 265 6.09 -6.33 -0.19
CA ILE A 265 7.16 -5.53 0.44
C ILE A 265 8.50 -6.03 -0.09
N THR A 266 9.17 -5.15 -0.82
CA THR A 266 10.52 -5.35 -1.35
C THR A 266 11.55 -4.49 -0.64
N GLU A 267 11.14 -3.35 -0.06
CA GLU A 267 12.02 -2.41 0.65
C GLU A 267 11.66 -2.25 2.13
N LYS A 268 12.65 -1.97 2.98
CA LYS A 268 12.42 -1.60 4.39
C LYS A 268 11.51 -0.38 4.56
N SER A 269 11.63 0.61 3.66
CA SER A 269 10.82 1.84 3.70
C SER A 269 9.31 1.54 3.60
N GLN A 270 8.95 0.47 2.91
CA GLN A 270 7.57 0.04 2.71
C GLN A 270 6.98 -0.61 3.97
N ILE A 271 7.80 -1.20 4.85
CA ILE A 271 7.36 -1.77 6.14
C ILE A 271 6.74 -0.67 7.01
N ALA A 272 7.44 0.46 7.18
CA ALA A 272 6.95 1.57 7.99
C ALA A 272 5.67 2.20 7.42
N LYS A 273 5.60 2.36 6.09
CA LYS A 273 4.39 2.84 5.40
C LYS A 273 3.22 1.87 5.60
N GLN A 274 3.48 0.58 5.50
CA GLN A 274 2.47 -0.46 5.68
C GLN A 274 1.95 -0.52 7.12
N LEU A 275 2.82 -0.38 8.11
CA LEU A 275 2.41 -0.27 9.52
C LEU A 275 1.63 1.01 9.80
N THR A 276 1.96 2.12 9.14
CA THR A 276 1.18 3.36 9.21
C THR A 276 -0.23 3.17 8.64
N TYR A 277 -0.38 2.47 7.50
CA TYR A 277 -1.69 2.10 6.97
C TYR A 277 -2.46 1.21 7.95
N ILE A 278 -1.81 0.18 8.50
CA ILE A 278 -2.44 -0.72 9.50
C ILE A 278 -2.90 0.07 10.72
N GLU A 279 -2.09 1.02 11.20
CA GLU A 279 -2.46 1.87 12.32
C GLU A 279 -3.70 2.71 11.98
N GLN A 280 -3.66 3.48 10.89
CA GLN A 280 -4.74 4.40 10.57
C GLN A 280 -6.03 3.66 10.19
N ALA A 281 -5.96 2.69 9.29
CA ALA A 281 -7.13 1.94 8.83
C ALA A 281 -7.62 0.97 9.91
N GLY A 282 -6.71 0.24 10.54
CA GLY A 282 -7.05 -0.76 11.52
C GLY A 282 -7.65 -0.18 12.79
N PHE A 283 -7.08 0.90 13.34
CA PHE A 283 -7.63 1.52 14.55
C PHE A 283 -8.92 2.28 14.29
N THR A 284 -9.11 2.82 13.09
CA THR A 284 -10.42 3.36 12.69
C THR A 284 -11.49 2.27 12.76
N LEU A 285 -11.24 1.08 12.21
CA LEU A 285 -12.17 -0.04 12.30
C LEU A 285 -12.38 -0.53 13.73
N LEU A 286 -11.30 -0.65 14.52
CA LEU A 286 -11.38 -1.05 15.92
C LEU A 286 -12.26 -0.10 16.73
N LYS A 287 -12.20 1.21 16.47
CA LYS A 287 -13.05 2.21 17.12
C LYS A 287 -14.53 1.94 16.86
N TYR A 288 -14.92 1.61 15.63
CA TYR A 288 -16.29 1.19 15.36
C TYR A 288 -16.67 -0.07 16.12
N MET A 289 -15.75 -1.01 16.35
CA MET A 289 -16.04 -2.25 17.06
C MET A 289 -16.08 -2.10 18.59
N GLU A 290 -15.94 -0.91 19.17
CA GLU A 290 -15.85 -0.73 20.64
C GLU A 290 -17.19 -0.94 21.35
N ASP A 291 -18.28 -0.58 20.69
CA ASP A 291 -19.64 -0.76 21.19
C ASP A 291 -20.58 -1.31 20.11
N ILE A 292 -21.80 -1.63 20.51
CA ILE A 292 -22.76 -2.26 19.61
C ILE A 292 -23.26 -1.31 18.51
N GLN A 293 -23.32 0.00 18.77
CA GLN A 293 -23.81 0.99 17.81
C GLN A 293 -22.78 1.23 16.73
N GLY A 294 -21.50 1.37 17.09
CA GLY A 294 -20.41 1.46 16.13
C GLY A 294 -20.28 0.18 15.32
N LEU A 295 -20.46 -1.00 15.94
CA LEU A 295 -20.39 -2.27 15.23
C LEU A 295 -21.55 -2.41 14.24
N ASP A 296 -22.74 -1.92 14.61
CA ASP A 296 -23.89 -1.84 13.73
C ASP A 296 -23.63 -0.89 12.55
N GLN A 297 -23.11 0.30 12.80
CA GLN A 297 -22.74 1.24 11.72
C GLN A 297 -21.73 0.62 10.75
N LEU A 298 -20.75 -0.12 11.27
CA LEU A 298 -19.76 -0.80 10.45
C LEU A 298 -20.40 -1.91 9.60
N LEU A 299 -21.08 -2.85 10.25
CA LEU A 299 -21.60 -4.05 9.60
C LEU A 299 -22.84 -3.79 8.74
N ASN A 300 -23.63 -2.79 9.08
CA ASN A 300 -24.87 -2.43 8.41
C ASN A 300 -24.77 -1.16 7.55
N SER A 301 -23.54 -0.68 7.29
CA SER A 301 -23.29 0.26 6.20
C SER A 301 -23.54 -0.42 4.84
N THR A 302 -24.07 0.34 3.89
CA THR A 302 -24.37 -0.15 2.54
C THR A 302 -23.15 -0.77 1.86
N THR A 303 -21.95 -0.28 2.14
CA THR A 303 -20.73 -0.70 1.46
C THR A 303 -20.16 -2.01 2.00
N ILE A 304 -20.11 -2.19 3.33
CA ILE A 304 -19.51 -3.38 3.94
C ILE A 304 -20.45 -4.58 3.83
N ILE A 305 -21.78 -4.39 3.94
CA ILE A 305 -22.76 -5.45 3.61
C ILE A 305 -22.50 -5.96 2.20
N ASN A 306 -22.35 -5.07 1.22
CA ASN A 306 -22.16 -5.45 -0.17
C ASN A 306 -20.85 -6.22 -0.41
N SER A 307 -19.74 -5.83 0.25
CA SER A 307 -18.48 -6.59 0.18
C SER A 307 -18.60 -7.98 0.84
N MET A 308 -19.21 -8.06 2.03
CA MET A 308 -19.44 -9.34 2.71
C MET A 308 -20.35 -10.28 1.89
N MET A 309 -21.29 -9.71 1.13
CA MET A 309 -22.23 -10.44 0.29
C MET A 309 -21.65 -10.83 -1.09
N SER A 310 -20.66 -10.08 -1.61
CA SER A 310 -20.01 -10.34 -2.89
C SER A 310 -18.98 -11.48 -2.82
N ARG A 311 -18.44 -11.80 -1.63
CA ARG A 311 -17.57 -12.97 -1.34
C ARG A 311 -18.35 -14.29 -1.42
N SER A 312 -18.80 -14.60 -2.63
CA SER A 312 -19.77 -15.65 -2.97
C SER A 312 -19.25 -17.09 -2.98
N HIS A 313 -18.19 -17.40 -2.22
CA HIS A 313 -17.66 -18.78 -2.15
C HIS A 313 -17.61 -19.39 -0.74
N HIS A 314 -17.58 -18.59 0.33
CA HIS A 314 -17.62 -19.13 1.70
C HIS A 314 -18.50 -18.33 2.65
N SER A 315 -19.71 -18.84 2.80
CA SER A 315 -20.47 -18.97 4.05
C SER A 315 -21.73 -18.10 4.16
N THR A 316 -22.86 -18.79 4.01
CA THR A 316 -24.12 -18.51 4.70
C THR A 316 -23.99 -18.38 6.24
N GLN A 317 -22.77 -18.29 6.79
CA GLN A 317 -22.48 -18.20 8.23
C GLN A 317 -22.10 -16.78 8.65
N THR A 318 -21.66 -15.92 7.73
CA THR A 318 -21.35 -14.51 8.01
C THR A 318 -22.53 -13.57 7.87
N THR A 319 -23.63 -14.01 7.23
CA THR A 319 -24.85 -13.21 7.01
C THR A 319 -25.70 -12.97 8.27
N TRP A 320 -25.40 -13.62 9.39
CA TRP A 320 -26.19 -13.49 10.63
C TRP A 320 -25.71 -12.38 11.55
N LEU A 321 -24.40 -12.12 11.53
CA LEU A 321 -23.80 -11.15 12.42
C LEU A 321 -24.42 -9.75 12.24
N PRO A 322 -24.65 -9.24 11.00
CA PRO A 322 -25.30 -7.96 10.81
C PRO A 322 -26.71 -7.91 11.43
N LEU A 323 -27.49 -9.01 11.39
CA LEU A 323 -28.82 -9.08 12.01
C LEU A 323 -28.78 -9.05 13.53
N ILE A 324 -27.90 -9.85 14.13
CA ILE A 324 -27.75 -9.92 15.59
C ILE A 324 -27.32 -8.54 16.11
N VAL A 325 -26.33 -7.93 15.45
CA VAL A 325 -25.82 -6.61 15.82
C VAL A 325 -26.88 -5.53 15.63
N ALA A 326 -27.60 -5.52 14.50
CA ALA A 326 -28.71 -4.58 14.26
C ALA A 326 -29.78 -4.66 15.35
N ARG A 327 -30.13 -5.87 15.80
CA ARG A 327 -31.09 -6.03 16.89
C ARG A 327 -30.55 -5.49 18.21
N LEU A 328 -29.32 -5.85 18.57
CA LEU A 328 -28.70 -5.43 19.82
C LEU A 328 -28.46 -3.91 19.87
N ALA A 329 -28.21 -3.27 18.72
CA ALA A 329 -28.05 -1.82 18.59
C ALA A 329 -29.38 -1.05 18.48
N ASN A 330 -30.52 -1.74 18.54
CA ASN A 330 -31.85 -1.14 18.29
C ASN A 330 -31.94 -0.41 16.93
N ASN A 331 -31.32 -0.96 15.89
CA ASN A 331 -31.27 -0.33 14.57
C ASN A 331 -32.71 -0.19 14.01
N PRO A 332 -33.18 1.03 13.65
CA PRO A 332 -34.54 1.25 13.15
C PRO A 332 -34.81 0.55 11.82
N HIS A 333 -33.77 0.15 11.09
CA HIS A 333 -33.84 -0.56 9.81
C HIS A 333 -33.73 -2.08 9.96
N PHE A 334 -33.78 -2.63 11.18
CA PHE A 334 -33.67 -4.07 11.44
C PHE A 334 -34.53 -4.94 10.52
N GLU A 335 -35.79 -4.55 10.27
CA GLU A 335 -36.71 -5.30 9.41
C GLU A 335 -36.26 -5.31 7.94
N GLY A 336 -35.74 -4.19 7.44
CA GLY A 336 -35.18 -4.11 6.08
C GLY A 336 -33.92 -4.97 5.94
N ILE A 337 -33.06 -4.96 6.95
CA ILE A 337 -31.85 -5.79 7.00
C ILE A 337 -32.21 -7.28 7.04
N ALA A 338 -33.21 -7.67 7.85
CA ALA A 338 -33.76 -9.03 7.90
C ALA A 338 -34.32 -9.49 6.55
N GLN A 339 -35.02 -8.62 5.84
CA GLN A 339 -35.51 -8.95 4.51
C GLN A 339 -34.37 -9.11 3.49
N GLN A 340 -33.39 -8.22 3.51
CA GLN A 340 -32.25 -8.26 2.59
C GLN A 340 -31.40 -9.53 2.78
N LEU A 341 -31.21 -9.96 4.02
CA LEU A 341 -30.36 -11.12 4.36
C LEU A 341 -31.08 -12.47 4.27
N ALA A 342 -32.39 -12.47 4.00
CA ALA A 342 -33.16 -13.68 3.73
C ALA A 342 -32.70 -14.38 2.43
N THR A 343 -32.22 -13.63 1.45
CA THR A 343 -31.80 -14.17 0.14
C THR A 343 -30.43 -13.61 -0.27
N PRO A 344 -29.32 -14.07 0.34
CA PRO A 344 -28.00 -13.57 -0.02
C PRO A 344 -27.59 -14.00 -1.43
N ALA A 345 -26.75 -13.21 -2.10
CA ALA A 345 -26.36 -13.40 -3.51
C ALA A 345 -25.75 -14.78 -3.82
N GLY A 346 -25.19 -15.47 -2.81
CA GLY A 346 -24.65 -16.83 -2.95
C GLY A 346 -25.67 -17.96 -2.72
N LEU A 347 -26.89 -17.67 -2.23
CA LEU A 347 -27.88 -18.69 -1.87
C LEU A 347 -28.31 -19.52 -3.08
N CYS A 348 -28.51 -18.88 -4.24
CA CYS A 348 -28.92 -19.53 -5.48
C CYS A 348 -27.89 -20.55 -6.02
N LYS A 349 -26.64 -20.50 -5.55
CA LYS A 349 -25.57 -21.45 -5.92
C LYS A 349 -25.60 -22.74 -5.09
N LEU A 350 -26.45 -22.82 -4.06
CA LEU A 350 -26.59 -24.00 -3.20
C LEU A 350 -27.69 -24.94 -3.73
N SER A 351 -27.66 -26.21 -3.30
CA SER A 351 -28.76 -27.14 -3.53
C SER A 351 -30.06 -26.66 -2.88
N THR A 352 -31.21 -27.04 -3.44
CA THR A 352 -32.54 -26.69 -2.90
C THR A 352 -32.68 -26.98 -1.41
N GLU A 353 -32.20 -28.14 -0.96
CA GLU A 353 -32.23 -28.55 0.45
C GLU A 353 -31.47 -27.55 1.34
N LYS A 354 -30.26 -27.14 0.93
CA LYS A 354 -29.45 -26.17 1.68
C LYS A 354 -30.05 -24.77 1.65
N GLN A 355 -30.76 -24.40 0.57
CA GLN A 355 -31.49 -23.14 0.52
C GLN A 355 -32.67 -23.13 1.51
N GLN A 356 -33.43 -24.23 1.57
CA GLN A 356 -34.52 -24.39 2.54
C GLN A 356 -34.00 -24.41 3.98
N GLU A 357 -32.93 -25.13 4.25
CA GLU A 357 -32.26 -25.16 5.56
C GLU A 357 -31.83 -23.74 5.98
N TYR A 358 -31.20 -22.99 5.06
CA TYR A 358 -30.84 -21.60 5.31
C TYR A 358 -32.05 -20.74 5.67
N GLN A 359 -33.13 -20.82 4.88
CA GLN A 359 -34.33 -20.03 5.11
C GLN A 359 -35.00 -20.36 6.45
N GLN A 360 -35.05 -21.65 6.81
CA GLN A 360 -35.56 -22.08 8.11
C GLN A 360 -34.71 -21.52 9.26
N GLN A 361 -33.38 -21.61 9.15
CA GLN A 361 -32.46 -21.05 10.15
C GLN A 361 -32.57 -19.52 10.22
N HIS A 362 -32.73 -18.84 9.08
CA HIS A 362 -32.94 -17.40 9.00
C HIS A 362 -34.20 -16.99 9.78
N ASN A 363 -35.33 -17.62 9.45
CA ASN A 363 -36.61 -17.30 10.05
C ASN A 363 -36.60 -17.57 11.56
N LYS A 364 -35.99 -18.68 11.99
CA LYS A 364 -35.83 -19.02 13.41
C LYS A 364 -35.00 -17.98 14.14
N LEU A 365 -33.86 -17.55 13.57
CA LEU A 365 -33.03 -16.51 14.16
C LEU A 365 -33.78 -15.18 14.26
N VAL A 366 -34.46 -14.75 13.18
CA VAL A 366 -35.19 -13.48 13.18
C VAL A 366 -36.31 -13.47 14.21
N SER A 367 -37.09 -14.57 14.34
CA SER A 367 -38.10 -14.68 15.39
C SER A 367 -37.46 -14.58 16.78
N TYR A 368 -36.39 -15.35 17.01
CA TYR A 368 -35.68 -15.30 18.29
C TYR A 368 -35.16 -13.90 18.64
N LEU A 369 -34.59 -13.19 17.66
CA LEU A 369 -34.12 -11.82 17.82
C LEU A 369 -35.26 -10.84 18.19
N ARG A 370 -36.45 -10.99 17.58
CA ARG A 370 -37.62 -10.16 17.88
C ARG A 370 -38.18 -10.44 19.27
N ASP A 371 -38.39 -11.71 19.58
CA ASP A 371 -39.20 -12.14 20.71
C ASP A 371 -38.40 -12.24 22.01
N HIS A 372 -37.10 -12.52 21.91
CA HIS A 372 -36.27 -12.89 23.07
C HIS A 372 -35.04 -12.01 23.28
N VAL A 373 -34.55 -11.31 22.25
CA VAL A 373 -33.38 -10.43 22.39
C VAL A 373 -33.81 -8.99 22.61
N LYS A 374 -33.39 -8.43 23.75
CA LYS A 374 -33.53 -7.02 24.07
C LYS A 374 -32.33 -6.23 23.55
N PRO A 375 -32.53 -5.00 23.04
CA PRO A 375 -31.41 -4.12 22.73
C PRO A 375 -30.53 -3.83 23.95
N LEU A 376 -29.25 -3.54 23.70
CA LEU A 376 -28.27 -3.19 24.73
C LEU A 376 -28.12 -1.67 24.92
N VAL A 377 -28.77 -0.88 24.06
CA VAL A 377 -28.70 0.58 24.01
C VAL A 377 -29.86 1.26 24.70
#